data_AF-A0A1R2CVE4-F1
#
_entry.id   AF-A0A1R2CVE4-F1
#
_cell.length_a   1.000
_cell.length_b   1.000
_cell.length_c   1.000
_cell.angle_alpha   90.00
_cell.angle_beta   90.00
_cell.angle_gamma   90.00
#
_symmetry.space_group_name_H-M   'P 1'
#
loop_
_entity.id
_entity.type
_entity.pdbx_description
1 polymer ?
#
loop_
_entity_poly.entity_id
_entity_poly.type
_entity_poly.pdbx_seq_one_letter_code
_entity_poly.pdbx_strand_id
1 'polypeptide(L)'
;MLPKDHAPILLFPCGHTFCKQCIDHNIKVGKRTCPVCRSKFTSQAVNISLQNIILAYTRENNIGPDNLPAKPVKDYKNQLNLFEMRCNILSEEKSNAIEELQQLEQKIKYEEDVANILKSEEKKATAKLEAAQKELELVKEHLRKAQYSIDKLYKEAEKRQKSIDLIEETLGPIEREMHKFKTLGEINKK
;
A
#
# COMPACT_ATOMS: atom_id res chain seq x y z
N MET A 1 -27.04 42.88 31.56
CA MET A 1 -26.86 41.47 32.00
C MET A 1 -28.20 40.93 32.45
N LEU A 2 -28.51 39.65 32.21
CA LEU A 2 -29.77 39.05 32.69
C LEU A 2 -29.80 39.05 34.23
N PRO A 3 -30.99 39.26 34.85
CA PRO A 3 -31.14 39.11 36.29
C PRO A 3 -30.62 37.74 36.74
N LYS A 4 -29.81 37.71 37.81
CA LYS A 4 -29.13 36.48 38.28
C LYS A 4 -30.10 35.34 38.58
N ASP A 5 -31.34 35.66 38.95
CA ASP A 5 -32.38 34.69 39.32
C ASP A 5 -33.11 34.07 38.12
N HIS A 6 -32.97 34.66 36.93
CA HIS A 6 -33.63 34.18 35.70
C HIS A 6 -32.63 33.62 34.68
N ALA A 7 -31.38 33.36 35.10
CA ALA A 7 -30.40 32.72 34.25
C ALA A 7 -30.89 31.34 33.77
N PRO A 8 -30.71 30.98 32.49
CA PRO A 8 -31.13 29.68 31.97
C PRO A 8 -30.17 28.59 32.47
N ILE A 9 -30.69 27.63 33.24
CA ILE A 9 -29.96 26.52 33.84
C ILE A 9 -30.29 25.22 33.10
N LEU A 10 -29.28 24.60 32.54
CA LEU A 10 -29.31 23.29 31.88
C LEU A 10 -29.12 22.16 32.92
N LEU A 11 -29.97 21.14 32.86
CA LEU A 11 -29.93 19.96 33.72
C LEU A 11 -29.25 18.78 33.03
N PHE A 12 -28.32 18.11 33.73
CA PHE A 12 -27.64 16.92 33.21
C PHE A 12 -28.13 15.64 33.90
N PRO A 13 -28.34 14.53 33.16
CA PRO A 13 -28.02 14.34 31.73
C PRO A 13 -29.15 14.69 30.75
N CYS A 14 -30.34 15.08 31.23
CA CYS A 14 -31.52 15.16 30.36
C CYS A 14 -31.56 16.36 29.41
N GLY A 15 -30.66 17.35 29.55
CA GLY A 15 -30.51 18.48 28.63
C GLY A 15 -31.65 19.51 28.67
N HIS A 16 -32.60 19.40 29.59
CA HIS A 16 -33.69 20.37 29.72
C HIS A 16 -33.21 21.63 30.45
N THR A 17 -33.63 22.80 29.97
CA THR A 17 -33.23 24.11 30.51
C THR A 17 -34.40 24.83 31.19
N PHE A 18 -34.17 25.42 32.36
CA PHE A 18 -35.17 26.19 33.13
C PHE A 18 -34.57 27.47 33.70
N CYS A 19 -35.40 28.42 34.12
CA CYS A 19 -34.91 29.57 34.86
C CYS A 19 -34.30 29.15 36.21
N LYS A 20 -33.25 29.83 36.67
CA LYS A 20 -32.57 29.49 37.95
C LYS A 20 -33.55 29.47 39.13
N GLN A 21 -34.39 30.48 39.26
CA GLN A 21 -35.41 30.55 40.31
C GLN A 21 -36.36 29.34 40.27
N CYS A 22 -36.76 28.91 39.08
CA CYS A 22 -37.70 27.82 38.84
C CYS A 22 -37.11 26.49 39.32
N ILE A 23 -35.84 26.21 38.96
CA ILE A 23 -35.18 24.97 39.36
C ILE A 23 -34.79 24.98 40.84
N ASP A 24 -34.33 26.11 41.36
CA ASP A 24 -34.01 26.27 42.78
C ASP A 24 -35.24 26.01 43.65
N HIS A 25 -36.42 26.47 43.22
CA HIS A 25 -37.68 26.16 43.91
C HIS A 25 -37.99 24.65 43.88
N ASN A 26 -37.88 23.99 42.73
CA ASN A 26 -38.13 22.55 42.60
C ASN A 26 -37.22 21.72 43.51
N ILE A 27 -35.95 22.11 43.64
CA ILE A 27 -34.98 21.49 44.55
C ILE A 27 -35.39 21.73 46.02
N LYS A 28 -35.80 22.95 46.39
CA LYS A 28 -36.24 23.28 47.75
C LYS A 28 -37.46 22.48 48.21
N VAL A 29 -38.37 22.14 47.30
CA VAL A 29 -39.54 21.28 47.58
C VAL A 29 -39.17 19.78 47.58
N GLY A 30 -37.88 19.45 47.50
CA GLY A 30 -37.35 18.09 47.65
C GLY A 30 -37.32 17.26 46.35
N LYS A 31 -37.58 17.86 45.19
CA LYS A 31 -37.61 17.15 43.90
C LYS A 31 -36.33 17.41 43.10
N ARG A 32 -35.37 16.48 43.17
CA ARG A 32 -34.18 16.44 42.26
C ARG A 32 -34.45 15.69 40.97
N THR A 33 -35.57 16.01 40.32
CA THR A 33 -35.96 15.45 39.02
C THR A 33 -36.36 16.58 38.08
N CYS A 34 -36.10 16.37 36.78
CA CYS A 34 -36.49 17.31 35.74
C CYS A 34 -38.03 17.46 35.72
N PRO A 35 -38.58 18.69 35.78
CA PRO A 35 -40.03 18.91 35.72
C PRO A 35 -40.70 18.37 34.45
N VAL A 36 -39.96 18.29 33.33
CA VAL A 36 -40.49 17.84 32.04
C VAL A 36 -40.41 16.32 31.91
N CYS A 37 -39.21 15.75 31.92
CA CYS A 37 -39.00 14.32 31.66
C CYS A 37 -38.96 13.45 32.91
N ARG A 38 -39.04 14.03 34.11
CA ARG A 38 -38.99 13.37 35.43
C ARG A 38 -37.71 12.57 35.73
N SER A 39 -36.73 12.59 34.84
CA SER A 39 -35.40 12.00 35.07
C SER A 39 -34.68 12.69 36.22
N LYS A 40 -33.96 11.92 37.05
CA LYS A 40 -33.07 12.47 38.08
C LYS A 40 -31.91 13.19 37.38
N PHE A 41 -31.60 14.40 37.82
CA PHE A 41 -30.43 15.14 37.33
C PHE A 41 -29.35 15.18 38.41
N THR A 42 -28.10 15.08 38.00
CA THR A 42 -26.93 14.97 38.89
C THR A 42 -26.19 16.30 39.02
N SER A 43 -26.21 17.12 37.99
CA SER A 43 -25.54 18.42 37.95
C SER A 43 -26.31 19.44 37.11
N GLN A 44 -25.92 20.71 37.24
CA GLN A 44 -26.54 21.85 36.58
C GLN A 44 -25.48 22.85 36.10
N ALA A 45 -25.69 23.48 34.95
CA ALA A 45 -24.82 24.54 34.43
C ALA A 45 -25.64 25.64 33.76
N VAL A 46 -25.07 26.84 33.62
CA VAL A 46 -25.71 27.91 32.86
C VAL A 46 -25.65 27.57 31.38
N ASN A 47 -26.79 27.63 30.69
CA ASN A 47 -26.86 27.45 29.25
C ASN A 47 -26.43 28.76 28.56
N ILE A 48 -25.11 28.93 28.35
CA ILE A 48 -24.52 30.15 27.79
C ILE A 48 -25.10 30.46 26.40
N SER A 49 -25.32 29.44 25.56
CA SER A 49 -25.90 29.61 24.22
C SER A 49 -27.29 30.22 24.29
N LEU A 50 -28.17 29.65 25.12
CA LEU A 50 -29.52 30.19 25.30
C LEU A 50 -29.49 31.57 25.98
N GLN A 51 -28.58 31.79 26.93
CA GLN A 51 -28.40 33.09 27.57
C GLN A 51 -28.01 34.17 26.55
N ASN A 52 -27.11 33.86 25.62
CA ASN A 52 -26.70 34.77 24.55
C ASN A 52 -27.86 35.08 23.59
N ILE A 53 -28.67 34.07 23.25
CA ILE A 53 -29.88 34.25 22.43
C ILE A 53 -30.90 35.15 23.15
N ILE A 54 -31.18 34.90 24.44
CA ILE A 54 -32.09 35.74 25.23
C ILE A 54 -31.55 37.18 25.32
N LEU A 55 -30.24 37.35 25.52
CA LEU A 55 -29.59 38.66 25.54
C LEU A 55 -29.63 39.36 24.18
N ALA A 56 -29.51 38.63 23.07
CA ALA A 56 -29.70 39.18 21.73
C ALA A 56 -31.15 39.59 21.49
N TYR A 57 -32.11 38.72 21.80
CA TYR A 57 -33.54 38.98 21.66
C TYR A 57 -34.01 40.17 22.50
N THR A 58 -33.57 40.26 23.76
CA THR A 58 -33.91 41.40 24.63
C THR A 58 -33.30 42.71 24.14
N ARG A 59 -32.08 42.67 23.56
CA ARG A 59 -31.48 43.83 22.87
C ARG A 59 -32.25 44.22 21.60
N GLU A 60 -32.73 43.25 20.83
CA GLU A 60 -33.45 43.48 19.56
C GLU A 60 -34.90 43.96 19.76
N ASN A 61 -35.55 43.56 20.86
CA ASN A 61 -36.98 43.82 21.11
C ASN A 61 -37.24 44.90 22.18
N ASN A 62 -36.19 45.55 22.71
CA ASN A 62 -36.29 46.65 23.70
C ASN A 62 -37.24 46.34 24.87
N ILE A 63 -37.21 45.11 25.39
CA ILE A 63 -38.00 44.74 26.56
C ILE A 63 -37.20 45.10 27.82
N GLY A 64 -37.13 46.42 28.05
CA GLY A 64 -36.84 47.12 29.30
C GLY A 64 -37.78 48.33 29.35
N PRO A 65 -38.23 48.79 30.53
CA PRO A 65 -39.38 49.69 30.66
C PRO A 65 -39.22 51.08 30.05
N ASP A 66 -38.01 51.51 29.66
CA ASP A 66 -37.78 52.81 29.05
C ASP A 66 -36.75 52.72 27.91
N ASN A 67 -37.16 53.22 26.73
CA ASN A 67 -36.36 53.57 25.53
C ASN A 67 -36.01 52.48 24.51
N LEU A 68 -36.68 52.53 23.35
CA LEU A 68 -36.22 51.95 22.08
C LEU A 68 -35.11 52.80 21.43
N PRO A 69 -34.11 52.17 20.78
CA PRO A 69 -33.83 52.59 19.40
C PRO A 69 -33.42 51.47 18.41
N ALA A 70 -33.84 51.71 17.17
CA ALA A 70 -33.29 51.35 15.84
C ALA A 70 -32.99 49.88 15.46
N LYS A 71 -33.68 49.41 14.40
CA LYS A 71 -33.41 48.17 13.64
C LYS A 71 -32.00 48.20 13.00
N PRO A 72 -31.29 47.06 12.87
CA PRO A 72 -30.06 47.00 12.10
C PRO A 72 -30.39 47.16 10.60
N VAL A 73 -29.83 48.20 9.98
CA VAL A 73 -29.86 48.40 8.53
C VAL A 73 -29.06 47.27 7.89
N LYS A 74 -29.65 46.50 6.97
CA LYS A 74 -28.92 45.47 6.21
C LYS A 74 -27.82 46.13 5.37
N ASP A 75 -26.58 45.86 5.72
CA ASP A 75 -25.41 46.40 5.04
C ASP A 75 -25.05 45.57 3.81
N TYR A 76 -25.87 45.70 2.78
CA TYR A 76 -25.71 44.99 1.50
C TYR A 76 -24.40 45.32 0.80
N LYS A 77 -23.84 46.51 1.03
CA LYS A 77 -22.57 46.94 0.43
C LYS A 77 -21.41 46.13 1.00
N ASN A 78 -21.37 45.95 2.33
CA ASN A 78 -20.34 45.13 2.95
C ASN A 78 -20.50 43.64 2.61
N GLN A 79 -21.73 43.15 2.47
CA GLN A 79 -21.97 41.77 2.01
C GLN A 79 -21.48 41.57 0.56
N LEU A 80 -21.76 42.52 -0.33
CA LEU A 80 -21.30 42.47 -1.72
C LEU A 80 -19.78 42.42 -1.80
N ASN A 81 -19.09 43.34 -1.11
CA ASN A 81 -17.62 43.36 -1.05
C ASN A 81 -17.05 42.03 -0.53
N LEU A 82 -17.68 41.44 0.50
CA LEU A 82 -17.27 40.14 1.03
C LEU A 82 -17.44 39.01 0.01
N PHE A 83 -18.56 38.98 -0.72
CA PHE A 83 -18.80 37.99 -1.75
C PHE A 83 -17.83 38.13 -2.92
N GLU A 84 -17.56 39.36 -3.37
CA GLU A 84 -16.58 39.63 -4.43
C GLU A 84 -15.18 39.16 -4.04
N MET A 85 -14.72 39.49 -2.83
CA MET A 85 -13.43 39.02 -2.33
C MET A 85 -13.36 37.49 -2.29
N ARG A 86 -14.41 36.81 -1.82
CA ARG A 86 -14.47 35.35 -1.80
C ARG A 86 -14.47 34.74 -3.20
N CYS A 87 -15.22 35.32 -4.13
CA CYS A 87 -15.24 34.87 -5.52
C CYS A 87 -13.86 34.99 -6.17
N ASN A 88 -13.12 36.07 -5.89
CA ASN A 88 -11.78 36.26 -6.44
C ASN A 88 -10.81 35.19 -5.89
N ILE A 89 -10.77 34.99 -4.57
CA ILE A 89 -9.93 33.96 -3.94
C ILE A 89 -10.24 32.57 -4.50
N LEU A 90 -11.51 32.18 -4.54
CA LEU A 90 -11.91 30.87 -5.04
C LEU A 90 -11.62 30.70 -6.54
N SER A 91 -11.67 31.77 -7.32
CA SER A 91 -11.33 31.73 -8.74
C SER A 91 -9.83 31.54 -8.95
N GLU A 92 -9.00 32.20 -8.14
CA GLU A 92 -7.55 31.99 -8.15
C GLU A 92 -7.17 30.57 -7.71
N GLU A 93 -7.74 30.09 -6.60
CA GLU A 93 -7.54 28.71 -6.13
C GLU A 93 -7.96 27.68 -7.19
N LYS A 94 -9.09 27.91 -7.87
CA LYS A 94 -9.53 27.04 -8.97
C LYS A 94 -8.52 27.03 -10.13
N SER A 95 -8.01 28.19 -10.54
CA SER A 95 -7.02 28.28 -11.61
C SER A 95 -5.74 27.52 -11.24
N ASN A 96 -5.23 27.70 -10.02
CA ASN A 96 -4.06 26.98 -9.53
C ASN A 96 -4.29 25.46 -9.54
N ALA A 97 -5.44 25.00 -9.06
CA ALA A 97 -5.78 23.57 -9.05
C ALA A 97 -5.87 22.98 -10.47
N ILE A 98 -6.35 23.76 -11.45
CA ILE A 98 -6.38 23.35 -12.86
C ILE A 98 -4.95 23.21 -13.42
N GLU A 99 -4.08 24.17 -13.13
CA GLU A 99 -2.68 24.12 -13.57
C GLU A 99 -1.94 22.91 -12.97
N GLU A 100 -2.12 22.68 -11.67
CA GLU A 100 -1.56 21.50 -10.99
C GLU A 100 -2.08 20.19 -11.60
N LEU A 101 -3.38 20.11 -11.89
CA LEU A 101 -3.98 18.94 -12.55
C LEU A 101 -3.35 18.69 -13.92
N GLN A 102 -3.19 19.73 -14.74
CA GLN A 102 -2.57 19.60 -16.07
C GLN A 102 -1.12 19.11 -15.98
N GLN A 103 -0.36 19.58 -15.00
CA GLN A 103 1.01 19.11 -14.78
C GLN A 103 1.04 17.64 -14.34
N LEU A 104 0.10 17.22 -13.50
CA LEU A 104 -0.02 15.82 -13.09
C LEU A 104 -0.40 14.92 -14.26
N GLU A 105 -1.36 15.33 -15.10
CA GLU A 105 -1.76 14.58 -16.30
C GLU A 105 -0.58 14.39 -17.26
N GLN A 106 0.23 15.42 -17.46
CA GLN A 106 1.45 15.32 -18.28
C GLN A 106 2.47 14.33 -17.70
N LYS A 107 2.68 14.36 -16.39
CA LYS A 107 3.58 13.42 -15.71
C LYS A 107 3.06 11.98 -15.81
N ILE A 108 1.77 11.76 -15.58
CA ILE A 108 1.13 10.45 -15.73
C ILE A 108 1.37 9.91 -17.13
N LYS A 109 1.09 10.72 -18.16
CA LYS A 109 1.30 10.30 -19.54
C LYS A 109 2.75 9.93 -19.84
N TYR A 110 3.71 10.72 -19.35
CA TYR A 110 5.13 10.41 -19.50
C TYR A 110 5.49 9.06 -18.86
N GLU A 111 5.03 8.82 -17.63
CA GLU A 111 5.28 7.55 -16.93
C GLU A 111 4.60 6.36 -17.63
N GLU A 112 3.40 6.55 -18.19
CA GLU A 112 2.72 5.53 -19.00
C GLU A 112 3.53 5.17 -20.25
N ASP A 113 4.07 6.16 -20.95
CA ASP A 113 4.93 5.95 -22.12
C ASP A 113 6.21 5.19 -21.74
N VAL A 114 6.87 5.57 -20.65
CA VAL A 114 8.05 4.86 -20.11
C VAL A 114 7.70 3.41 -19.76
N ALA A 115 6.59 3.19 -19.04
CA ALA A 115 6.15 1.86 -18.66
C ALA A 115 5.85 0.97 -19.88
N ASN A 116 5.30 1.53 -20.96
CA ASN A 116 5.03 0.81 -22.19
C ASN A 116 6.33 0.38 -22.91
N ILE A 117 7.34 1.27 -22.94
CA ILE A 117 8.65 0.95 -23.50
C ILE A 117 9.28 -0.21 -22.73
N LEU A 118 9.34 -0.10 -21.40
CA LEU A 118 9.92 -1.11 -20.51
C LEU A 118 9.22 -2.46 -20.63
N LYS A 119 7.87 -2.50 -20.72
CA LYS A 119 7.11 -3.73 -20.99
C LYS A 119 7.50 -4.38 -22.32
N SER A 120 7.79 -3.58 -23.34
CA SER A 120 8.22 -4.12 -24.64
C SER A 120 9.63 -4.72 -24.55
N GLU A 121 10.52 -4.09 -23.79
CA GLU A 121 11.89 -4.56 -23.58
C GLU A 121 11.92 -5.83 -22.73
N GLU A 122 11.13 -5.88 -21.67
CA GLU A 122 10.91 -7.05 -20.83
C GLU A 122 10.47 -8.25 -21.69
N LYS A 123 9.44 -8.08 -22.53
CA LYS A 123 8.98 -9.15 -23.44
C LYS A 123 10.10 -9.65 -24.36
N LYS A 124 10.92 -8.76 -24.92
CA LYS A 124 12.06 -9.14 -25.77
C LYS A 124 13.12 -9.90 -24.96
N ALA A 125 13.42 -9.47 -23.74
CA ALA A 125 14.37 -10.14 -22.86
C ALA A 125 13.89 -11.56 -22.49
N THR A 126 12.61 -11.70 -22.13
CA THR A 126 12.00 -13.01 -21.82
C THR A 126 12.06 -13.96 -23.01
N ALA A 127 11.72 -13.50 -24.22
CA ALA A 127 11.81 -14.32 -25.42
C ALA A 127 13.24 -14.81 -25.72
N LYS A 128 14.25 -13.95 -25.49
CA LYS A 128 15.66 -14.34 -25.61
C LYS A 128 16.06 -15.39 -24.57
N LEU A 129 15.60 -15.22 -23.32
CA LEU A 129 15.86 -16.17 -22.25
C LEU A 129 15.28 -17.55 -22.57
N GLU A 130 14.04 -17.61 -23.05
CA GLU A 130 13.38 -18.86 -23.45
C GLU A 130 14.13 -19.56 -24.60
N ALA A 131 14.62 -18.81 -25.58
CA ALA A 131 15.41 -19.35 -26.67
C ALA A 131 16.73 -19.95 -26.16
N ALA A 132 17.46 -19.22 -25.32
CA ALA A 132 18.71 -19.69 -24.73
C ALA A 132 18.51 -20.93 -23.84
N GLN A 133 17.39 -21.02 -23.12
CA GLN A 133 17.02 -22.21 -22.33
C GLN A 133 16.80 -23.44 -23.22
N LYS A 134 16.11 -23.28 -24.36
CA LYS A 134 15.92 -24.39 -25.32
C LYS A 134 17.24 -24.87 -25.90
N GLU A 135 18.13 -23.94 -26.26
CA GLU A 135 19.47 -24.27 -26.74
C GLU A 135 20.27 -25.04 -25.68
N LEU A 136 20.22 -24.59 -24.42
CA LEU A 136 20.88 -25.27 -23.31
C LEU A 136 20.40 -26.72 -23.14
N GLU A 137 19.09 -26.96 -23.23
CA GLU A 137 18.54 -28.32 -23.13
C GLU A 137 18.99 -29.23 -24.29
N LEU A 138 19.09 -28.69 -25.52
CA LEU A 138 19.66 -29.44 -26.63
C LEU A 138 21.13 -29.81 -26.38
N VAL A 139 21.93 -28.86 -25.90
CA VAL A 139 23.35 -29.10 -25.57
C VAL A 139 23.48 -30.17 -24.48
N LYS A 140 22.66 -30.12 -23.43
CA LYS A 140 22.65 -31.15 -22.37
C LYS A 140 22.32 -32.54 -22.92
N GLU A 141 21.35 -32.65 -23.83
CA GLU A 141 21.01 -33.94 -24.44
C GLU A 141 22.14 -34.48 -25.32
N HIS A 142 22.80 -33.60 -26.09
CA HIS A 142 24.00 -33.99 -26.86
C HIS A 142 25.13 -34.45 -25.95
N LEU A 143 25.37 -33.75 -24.84
CA LEU A 143 26.37 -34.13 -23.85
C LEU A 143 26.07 -35.50 -23.25
N ARG A 144 24.80 -35.78 -22.92
CA ARG A 144 24.37 -37.09 -22.39
C ARG A 144 24.65 -38.22 -23.38
N LYS A 145 24.36 -38.02 -24.67
CA LYS A 145 24.65 -39.00 -25.72
C LYS A 145 26.15 -39.23 -25.91
N ALA A 146 26.94 -38.15 -25.88
CA ALA A 146 28.39 -38.23 -25.97
C ALA A 146 28.97 -39.03 -24.79
N GLN A 147 28.51 -38.76 -23.58
CA GLN A 147 28.93 -39.48 -22.38
C GLN A 147 28.61 -40.98 -22.47
N TYR A 148 27.39 -41.32 -22.90
CA TYR A 148 27.01 -42.72 -23.11
C TYR A 148 27.91 -43.43 -24.13
N SER A 149 28.25 -42.74 -25.22
CA SER A 149 29.16 -43.27 -26.25
C SER A 149 30.57 -43.50 -25.68
N ILE A 150 31.09 -42.55 -24.90
CA ILE A 150 32.37 -42.66 -24.21
C ILE A 150 32.37 -43.88 -23.28
N ASP A 151 31.34 -44.05 -22.45
CA ASP A 151 31.24 -45.18 -21.52
C ASP A 151 31.22 -46.53 -22.25
N LYS A 152 30.56 -46.58 -23.41
CA LYS A 152 30.55 -47.78 -24.27
C LYS A 152 31.95 -48.07 -24.82
N LEU A 153 32.65 -47.06 -25.33
CA LEU A 153 34.00 -47.19 -25.86
C LEU A 153 34.99 -47.63 -24.79
N TYR A 154 34.89 -47.12 -23.56
CA TYR A 154 35.71 -47.58 -22.44
C TYR A 154 35.53 -49.08 -22.15
N LYS A 155 34.27 -49.56 -22.14
CA LYS A 155 33.99 -51.00 -21.96
C LYS A 155 34.54 -51.86 -23.10
N GLU A 156 34.49 -51.37 -24.34
CA GLU A 156 35.07 -52.07 -25.49
C GLU A 156 36.60 -52.09 -25.42
N ALA A 157 37.22 -50.97 -25.05
CA ALA A 157 38.66 -50.88 -24.84
C ALA A 157 39.14 -51.84 -23.75
N GLU A 158 38.43 -51.93 -22.61
CA GLU A 158 38.75 -52.85 -21.53
C GLU A 158 38.70 -54.33 -21.99
N LYS A 159 37.69 -54.69 -22.79
CA LYS A 159 37.59 -56.05 -23.37
C LYS A 159 38.75 -56.35 -24.31
N ARG A 160 39.14 -55.39 -25.16
CA ARG A 160 40.28 -55.54 -26.07
C ARG A 160 41.59 -55.67 -25.30
N GLN A 161 41.78 -54.89 -24.24
CA GLN A 161 42.95 -54.98 -23.38
C GLN A 161 43.08 -56.37 -22.77
N LYS A 162 42.00 -56.90 -22.16
CA LYS A 162 42.00 -58.27 -21.61
C LYS A 162 42.34 -59.34 -22.67
N SER A 163 41.89 -59.15 -23.90
CA SER A 163 42.22 -60.06 -25.01
C SER A 163 43.70 -59.96 -25.42
N ILE A 164 44.28 -58.76 -25.40
CA ILE A 164 45.72 -58.56 -25.65
C ILE A 164 46.51 -59.27 -24.56
N ASP A 165 46.17 -59.04 -23.29
CA ASP A 165 46.87 -59.63 -22.15
C ASP A 165 46.92 -61.18 -22.26
N LEU A 166 45.80 -61.82 -22.63
CA LEU A 166 45.74 -63.27 -22.84
C LEU A 166 46.59 -63.75 -24.03
N ILE A 167 46.61 -62.99 -25.13
CA ILE A 167 47.41 -63.31 -26.30
C ILE A 167 48.90 -63.20 -25.95
N GLU A 168 49.31 -62.16 -25.23
CA GLU A 168 50.69 -61.97 -24.77
C GLU A 168 51.13 -63.11 -23.82
N GLU A 169 50.26 -63.52 -22.90
CA GLU A 169 50.50 -64.66 -22.01
C GLU A 169 50.73 -65.97 -22.79
N THR A 170 50.06 -66.13 -23.94
CA THR A 170 50.16 -67.32 -24.79
C THR A 170 51.35 -67.25 -25.76
N LEU A 171 51.65 -66.08 -26.32
CA LEU A 171 52.76 -65.87 -27.25
C LEU A 171 54.11 -66.07 -26.59
N GLY A 172 54.30 -65.56 -25.37
CA GLY A 172 55.58 -65.64 -24.68
C GLY A 172 56.16 -67.06 -24.57
N PRO A 173 55.40 -68.07 -24.12
CA PRO A 173 55.82 -69.47 -24.14
C PRO A 173 56.16 -70.00 -25.54
N ILE A 174 55.33 -69.70 -26.54
CA ILE A 174 55.53 -70.18 -27.91
C ILE A 174 56.80 -69.58 -28.51
N GLU A 175 57.05 -68.29 -28.31
CA GLU A 175 58.25 -67.60 -28.76
C GLU A 175 59.52 -68.20 -28.13
N ARG A 176 59.48 -68.53 -26.82
CA ARG A 176 60.59 -69.21 -26.14
C ARG A 176 60.87 -70.59 -26.73
N GLU A 177 59.84 -71.40 -26.97
CA GLU A 177 60.01 -72.72 -27.60
C GLU A 177 60.51 -72.59 -29.04
N MET A 178 59.99 -71.64 -29.82
CA MET A 178 60.50 -71.34 -31.16
C MET A 178 61.99 -71.00 -31.14
N HIS A 179 62.43 -70.16 -30.20
CA HIS A 179 63.84 -69.80 -30.07
C HIS A 179 64.69 -71.04 -29.77
N LYS A 180 64.25 -71.89 -28.84
CA LYS A 180 64.92 -73.16 -28.51
C LYS A 180 65.08 -74.07 -29.73
N PHE A 181 64.01 -74.26 -30.52
CA PHE A 181 64.08 -75.07 -31.75
C PHE A 181 64.97 -74.46 -32.82
N LYS A 182 65.00 -73.12 -32.97
CA LYS A 182 65.94 -72.45 -33.88
C LYS A 182 67.39 -72.75 -33.49
N THR A 183 67.76 -72.59 -32.23
CA THR A 183 69.13 -72.85 -31.75
C THR A 183 69.52 -74.33 -31.95
N LEU A 184 68.63 -75.27 -31.63
CA LEU A 184 68.89 -76.71 -31.86
C LEU A 184 69.04 -77.05 -33.34
N GLY A 185 68.24 -76.43 -34.22
CA GLY A 185 68.33 -76.62 -35.66
C GLY A 185 69.63 -76.07 -36.28
N GLU A 186 70.21 -75.02 -35.68
CA GLU A 186 71.52 -74.49 -36.08
C GLU A 186 72.69 -75.38 -35.60
N ILE A 187 72.57 -76.01 -34.43
CA ILE A 187 73.57 -76.97 -33.91
C ILE A 187 73.61 -78.22 -34.78
N ASN A 188 72.45 -78.74 -35.21
CA ASN A 188 72.36 -79.96 -36.04
C ASN A 188 72.75 -79.77 -37.52
N LYS A 189 73.12 -78.55 -37.93
CA LYS A 189 73.62 -78.23 -39.28
C LYS A 189 75.15 -78.15 -39.39
N LYS A 190 75.88 -78.35 -38.28
CA LYS A 190 77.34 -78.49 -38.24
C LYS A 190 77.74 -79.95 -38.11
#